data_AF-A0A850JH15-F1
#
_entry.id   AF-A0A850JH15-F1
#
_cell.length_a   1.000
_cell.length_b   1.000
_cell.length_c   1.000
_cell.angle_alpha   90.00
_cell.angle_beta   90.00
_cell.angle_gamma   90.00
#
_symmetry.space_group_name_H-M   'P 1'
#
loop_
_entity.id
_entity.type
_entity.pdbx_description
1 polymer ?
#
loop_
_entity_poly.entity_id
_entity_poly.type
_entity_poly.pdbx_seq_one_letter_code
_entity_poly.pdbx_strand_id
1 'polypeptide(L)'
;MDPGWINDLLPFAIASTCQKVEQVRCSEIADYASYDGGPVLFDFMGFGRPVGDLPKMFKPGMLAASWGVSLRMMARGFGFELDDITEWFEQEPAPEAFDMAAGHIPAGGVAAMRFKICGVVAGREVLVIDHTTRLRGDLRPDWPQPAQEGGSYRVEITGEPSYRVDVCPSSARGDHNYAAIASGAGRIVNAIPDVIAAPPGLRTPLDLPFNTARGVFATALAR
;
A
#
# COMPACT_ATOMS: atom_id res chain seq x y z
N MET A 1 1.33 -6.63 -1.47
CA MET A 1 2.23 -5.55 -0.99
C MET A 1 1.47 -4.70 -0.01
N ASP A 2 0.35 -4.18 -0.49
CA ASP A 2 -0.66 -3.47 0.27
C ASP A 2 -2.04 -4.01 -0.18
N PRO A 3 -2.86 -4.64 0.69
CA PRO A 3 -2.54 -5.00 2.08
C PRO A 3 -1.40 -6.02 2.16
N GLY A 4 -0.49 -5.85 3.13
CA GLY A 4 0.70 -6.67 3.28
C GLY A 4 1.80 -5.99 4.08
N TRP A 5 3.06 -6.40 3.88
CA TRP A 5 4.15 -6.04 4.80
C TRP A 5 4.40 -4.56 5.04
N ILE A 6 4.03 -3.68 4.11
CA ILE A 6 4.13 -2.24 4.28
C ILE A 6 3.14 -1.71 5.31
N ASN A 7 1.92 -2.26 5.36
CA ASN A 7 0.88 -1.89 6.31
C ASN A 7 0.48 -3.03 7.27
N ASP A 8 1.42 -3.95 7.50
CA ASP A 8 1.32 -4.98 8.52
C ASP A 8 2.56 -5.01 9.46
N LEU A 9 3.67 -5.62 9.06
CA LEU A 9 4.82 -5.97 9.89
C LEU A 9 5.81 -4.83 10.00
N LEU A 10 6.08 -4.10 8.91
CA LEU A 10 7.05 -3.02 8.93
C LEU A 10 6.69 -1.94 9.96
N PRO A 11 5.43 -1.47 10.06
CA PRO A 11 5.06 -0.54 11.11
C PRO A 11 5.33 -1.06 12.52
N PHE A 12 5.03 -2.33 12.81
CA PHE A 12 5.34 -2.90 14.13
C PHE A 12 6.84 -3.01 14.40
N ALA A 13 7.62 -3.43 13.40
CA ALA A 13 9.07 -3.55 13.55
C ALA A 13 9.70 -2.21 13.92
N ILE A 14 9.31 -1.13 13.25
CA ILE A 14 9.79 0.23 13.56
C ILE A 14 9.19 0.74 14.88
N ALA A 15 7.89 0.58 15.10
CA ALA A 15 7.23 1.02 16.32
C ALA A 15 7.79 0.37 17.60
N SER A 16 8.39 -0.82 17.50
CA SER A 16 8.99 -1.52 18.64
C SER A 16 10.15 -0.76 19.30
N THR A 17 10.72 0.24 18.62
CA THR A 17 11.77 1.13 19.17
C THR A 17 11.22 2.45 19.71
N CYS A 18 9.90 2.68 19.59
CA CYS A 18 9.23 3.87 20.10
C CYS A 18 8.87 3.73 21.59
N GLN A 19 9.13 4.77 22.36
CA GLN A 19 8.54 4.98 23.68
C GLN A 19 7.04 5.27 23.57
N LYS A 20 6.61 5.95 22.49
CA LYS A 20 5.21 6.32 22.24
C LYS A 20 4.92 6.32 20.74
N VAL A 21 3.72 5.84 20.36
CA VAL A 21 3.17 5.94 19.01
C VAL A 21 1.83 6.69 19.07
N GLU A 22 1.66 7.70 18.23
CA GLU A 22 0.46 8.54 18.15
C GLU A 22 -0.30 8.34 16.83
N GLN A 23 0.44 8.23 15.72
CA GLN A 23 -0.13 7.90 14.41
C GLN A 23 0.83 6.99 13.64
N VAL A 24 0.28 6.02 12.92
CA VAL A 24 0.97 5.26 11.88
C VAL A 24 0.32 5.56 10.53
N ARG A 25 1.10 6.01 9.56
CA ARG A 25 0.68 6.19 8.17
C ARG A 25 1.50 5.30 7.25
N CYS A 26 0.82 4.44 6.49
CA CYS A 26 1.43 3.62 5.46
C CYS A 26 0.95 4.15 4.11
N SER A 27 1.88 4.52 3.24
CA SER A 27 1.58 5.08 1.93
C SER A 27 2.09 4.21 0.80
N GLU A 28 1.27 4.01 -0.23
CA GLU A 28 1.72 3.60 -1.56
C GLU A 28 1.73 4.85 -2.45
N ILE A 29 2.88 5.17 -3.04
CA ILE A 29 3.03 6.31 -3.94
C ILE A 29 3.58 5.76 -5.26
N ALA A 30 2.72 5.60 -6.26
CA ALA A 30 3.04 4.84 -7.46
C ALA A 30 2.62 5.52 -8.77
N ASP A 31 3.47 5.36 -9.77
CA ASP A 31 3.20 5.64 -11.18
C ASP A 31 2.88 4.33 -11.91
N TYR A 32 1.71 4.26 -12.50
CA TYR A 32 1.22 3.09 -13.21
C TYR A 32 1.34 3.23 -14.73
N ALA A 33 2.07 4.23 -15.25
CA ALA A 33 2.28 4.41 -16.69
C ALA A 33 2.80 3.14 -17.40
N SER A 34 3.67 2.37 -16.74
CA SER A 34 4.22 1.11 -17.25
C SER A 34 3.44 -0.14 -16.84
N TYR A 35 2.39 -0.02 -16.02
CA TYR A 35 1.68 -1.16 -15.46
C TYR A 35 0.71 -1.77 -16.47
N ASP A 36 0.98 -3.01 -16.90
CA ASP A 36 0.15 -3.77 -17.83
C ASP A 36 -0.94 -4.58 -17.11
N GLY A 37 -1.88 -3.86 -16.48
CA GLY A 37 -2.95 -4.42 -15.66
C GLY A 37 -4.33 -3.85 -15.98
N GLY A 38 -4.68 -3.79 -17.27
CA GLY A 38 -5.88 -3.12 -17.79
C GLY A 38 -7.18 -3.34 -16.99
N PRO A 39 -7.59 -4.59 -16.67
CA PRO A 39 -8.80 -4.82 -15.89
C PRO A 39 -8.78 -4.17 -14.50
N VAL A 40 -7.62 -4.11 -13.83
CA VAL A 40 -7.50 -3.43 -12.53
C VAL A 40 -7.58 -1.92 -12.72
N LEU A 41 -6.83 -1.37 -13.67
CA LEU A 41 -6.78 0.07 -13.91
C LEU A 41 -8.12 0.65 -14.37
N PHE A 42 -8.77 0.04 -15.36
CA PHE A 42 -9.94 0.62 -16.01
C PHE A 42 -11.26 0.18 -15.37
N ASP A 43 -11.40 -1.10 -14.99
CA ASP A 43 -12.67 -1.62 -14.48
C ASP A 43 -12.81 -1.45 -12.96
N PHE A 44 -11.71 -1.66 -12.23
CA PHE A 44 -11.73 -1.59 -10.77
C PHE A 44 -11.39 -0.19 -10.25
N MET A 45 -10.30 0.42 -10.71
CA MET A 45 -9.84 1.75 -10.28
C MET A 45 -10.48 2.90 -11.07
N GLY A 46 -11.03 2.62 -12.25
CA GLY A 46 -11.78 3.60 -13.04
C GLY A 46 -10.94 4.66 -13.76
N PHE A 47 -9.66 4.40 -14.01
CA PHE A 47 -8.84 5.29 -14.84
C PHE A 47 -9.45 5.45 -16.25
N GLY A 48 -9.32 6.64 -16.81
CA GLY A 48 -9.89 7.02 -18.11
C GLY A 48 -11.40 7.31 -18.10
N ARG A 49 -12.13 7.01 -17.02
CA ARG A 49 -13.54 7.39 -16.88
C ARG A 49 -13.69 8.88 -16.59
N PRO A 50 -14.83 9.51 -16.90
CA PRO A 50 -15.11 10.87 -16.46
C PRO A 50 -15.01 11.00 -14.94
N VAL A 51 -14.48 12.14 -14.45
CA VAL A 51 -14.48 12.45 -13.02
C VAL A 51 -15.91 12.39 -12.47
N GLY A 52 -16.09 11.68 -11.36
CA GLY A 52 -17.41 11.47 -10.74
C GLY A 52 -18.20 10.26 -11.27
N ASP A 53 -17.81 9.63 -12.38
CA ASP A 53 -18.29 8.28 -12.74
C ASP A 53 -17.57 7.22 -11.90
N LEU A 54 -18.01 7.09 -10.64
CA LEU A 54 -17.28 6.34 -9.64
C LEU A 54 -17.28 4.83 -9.93
N PRO A 55 -16.08 4.20 -10.08
CA PRO A 55 -15.96 2.76 -10.22
C PRO A 55 -16.29 2.03 -8.92
N LYS A 56 -16.32 0.69 -8.96
CA LYS A 56 -16.65 -0.15 -7.80
C LYS A 56 -15.81 0.19 -6.57
N MET A 57 -14.53 0.50 -6.75
CA MET A 57 -13.58 0.84 -5.69
C MET A 57 -14.02 2.03 -4.82
N PHE A 58 -14.72 3.02 -5.39
CA PHE A 58 -15.16 4.22 -4.67
C PHE A 58 -16.65 4.20 -4.31
N LYS A 59 -17.31 3.04 -4.43
CA LYS A 59 -18.63 2.87 -3.83
C LYS A 59 -18.51 2.91 -2.31
N PRO A 60 -19.47 3.51 -1.58
CA PRO A 60 -19.41 3.63 -0.13
C PRO A 60 -19.10 2.30 0.56
N GLY A 61 -18.07 2.28 1.42
CA GLY A 61 -17.67 1.09 2.19
C GLY A 61 -16.71 0.14 1.47
N MET A 62 -16.43 0.35 0.18
CA MET A 62 -15.59 -0.57 -0.58
C MET A 62 -14.10 -0.44 -0.22
N LEU A 63 -13.63 0.79 0.04
CA LEU A 63 -12.25 1.01 0.48
C LEU A 63 -12.04 0.41 1.88
N ALA A 64 -12.97 0.62 2.81
CA ALA A 64 -12.94 0.03 4.15
C ALA A 64 -13.06 -1.49 4.11
N ALA A 65 -13.85 -2.07 3.20
CA ALA A 65 -13.89 -3.52 3.02
C ALA A 65 -12.54 -4.09 2.54
N SER A 66 -11.82 -3.34 1.72
CA SER A 66 -10.55 -3.78 1.11
C SER A 66 -9.34 -3.60 2.04
N TRP A 67 -9.25 -2.45 2.73
CA TRP A 67 -8.10 -2.09 3.58
C TRP A 67 -8.40 -2.02 5.08
N GLY A 68 -9.67 -1.99 5.48
CA GLY A 68 -10.06 -1.90 6.89
C GLY A 68 -9.63 -3.13 7.69
N VAL A 69 -9.45 -4.29 7.05
CA VAL A 69 -8.87 -5.47 7.70
C VAL A 69 -7.44 -5.23 8.19
N SER A 70 -6.62 -4.51 7.42
CA SER A 70 -5.24 -4.14 7.82
C SER A 70 -5.25 -3.16 8.98
N LEU A 71 -6.14 -2.17 8.96
CA LEU A 71 -6.30 -1.22 10.07
C LEU A 71 -6.72 -1.93 11.37
N ARG A 72 -7.67 -2.86 11.29
CA ARG A 72 -8.11 -3.66 12.45
C ARG A 72 -7.01 -4.59 12.96
N MET A 73 -6.24 -5.18 12.06
CA MET A 73 -5.08 -6.00 12.42
C MET A 73 -4.01 -5.16 13.11
N MET A 74 -3.69 -3.97 12.57
CA MET A 74 -2.76 -3.03 13.19
C MET A 74 -3.23 -2.60 14.58
N ALA A 75 -4.49 -2.19 14.72
CA ALA A 75 -5.09 -1.80 16.00
C ALA A 75 -5.00 -2.93 17.04
N ARG A 76 -5.32 -4.16 16.63
CA ARG A 76 -5.16 -5.36 17.47
C ARG A 76 -3.71 -5.56 17.91
N GLY A 77 -2.74 -5.40 17.02
CA GLY A 77 -1.32 -5.53 17.35
C GLY A 77 -0.80 -4.43 18.28
N PHE A 78 -1.34 -3.21 18.18
CA PHE A 78 -1.04 -2.12 19.11
C PHE A 78 -1.87 -2.17 20.41
N GLY A 79 -2.83 -3.08 20.53
CA GLY A 79 -3.59 -3.31 21.75
C GLY A 79 -4.76 -2.34 21.98
N PHE A 80 -5.37 -1.82 20.92
CA PHE A 80 -6.56 -0.96 21.02
C PHE A 80 -7.63 -1.33 19.98
N GLU A 81 -8.84 -0.80 20.18
CA GLU A 81 -9.95 -0.92 19.23
C GLU A 81 -10.18 0.40 18.50
N LEU A 82 -10.66 0.31 17.25
CA LEU A 82 -11.04 1.47 16.45
C LEU A 82 -12.51 1.81 16.70
N ASP A 83 -12.81 3.09 16.91
CA ASP A 83 -14.18 3.59 17.01
C ASP A 83 -14.87 3.58 15.65
N ASP A 84 -14.12 3.93 14.59
CA ASP A 84 -14.63 4.02 13.23
C ASP A 84 -13.54 3.76 12.18
N ILE A 85 -13.95 3.49 10.94
CA ILE A 85 -13.10 3.48 9.75
C ILE A 85 -13.71 4.41 8.72
N THR A 86 -13.00 5.49 8.39
CA THR A 86 -13.46 6.49 7.42
C THR A 86 -12.72 6.35 6.09
N GLU A 87 -13.36 6.82 5.02
CA GLU A 87 -12.88 6.77 3.65
C GLU A 87 -12.81 8.19 3.07
N TRP A 88 -11.78 8.47 2.29
CA TRP A 88 -11.64 9.72 1.54
C TRP A 88 -10.97 9.46 0.20
N PHE A 89 -11.36 10.17 -0.84
CA PHE A 89 -10.66 10.12 -2.13
C PHE A 89 -10.75 11.45 -2.89
N GLU A 90 -9.82 11.62 -3.82
CA GLU A 90 -9.71 12.73 -4.74
C GLU A 90 -9.25 12.18 -6.11
N GLN A 91 -9.83 12.70 -7.20
CA GLN A 91 -9.50 12.30 -8.57
C GLN A 91 -8.97 13.51 -9.35
N GLU A 92 -7.98 13.26 -10.20
CA GLU A 92 -7.41 14.24 -11.11
C GLU A 92 -7.66 13.80 -12.56
N PRO A 93 -8.29 14.65 -13.40
CA PRO A 93 -8.46 14.37 -14.82
C PRO A 93 -7.16 14.55 -15.62
N ALA A 94 -7.06 13.87 -16.75
CA ALA A 94 -6.01 14.07 -17.73
C ALA A 94 -6.18 15.46 -18.38
N PRO A 95 -5.14 16.31 -18.42
CA PRO A 95 -5.23 17.60 -19.11
C PRO A 95 -5.33 17.43 -20.64
N GLU A 96 -4.80 16.33 -21.16
CA GLU A 96 -4.81 15.93 -22.56
C GLU A 96 -4.87 14.41 -22.68
N ALA A 97 -5.18 13.90 -23.87
CA ALA A 97 -5.22 12.47 -24.10
C ALA A 97 -3.79 11.90 -24.26
N PHE A 98 -3.55 10.69 -23.75
CA PHE A 98 -2.26 10.01 -23.86
C PHE A 98 -2.41 8.49 -23.82
N ASP A 99 -1.37 7.78 -24.27
CA ASP A 99 -1.29 6.32 -24.21
C ASP A 99 -0.36 5.87 -23.08
N MET A 100 -0.71 4.77 -22.44
CA MET A 100 0.09 4.08 -21.43
C MET A 100 0.15 2.58 -21.75
N ALA A 101 0.94 1.80 -20.99
CA ALA A 101 1.14 0.37 -21.25
C ALA A 101 -0.17 -0.43 -21.39
N ALA A 102 -1.16 -0.15 -20.54
CA ALA A 102 -2.43 -0.87 -20.53
C ALA A 102 -3.47 -0.33 -21.53
N GLY A 103 -3.30 0.87 -22.08
CA GLY A 103 -4.28 1.46 -23.00
C GLY A 103 -4.30 2.98 -23.07
N HIS A 104 -5.33 3.51 -23.73
CA HIS A 104 -5.53 4.93 -24.00
C HIS A 104 -6.31 5.64 -22.87
N ILE A 105 -5.86 6.83 -22.47
CA ILE A 105 -6.55 7.72 -21.54
C ILE A 105 -7.05 8.96 -22.30
N PRO A 106 -8.37 9.21 -22.35
CA PRO A 106 -8.90 10.41 -23.00
C PRO A 106 -8.65 11.66 -22.16
N ALA A 107 -8.58 12.82 -22.83
CA ALA A 107 -8.58 14.12 -22.15
C ALA A 107 -9.84 14.25 -21.25
N GLY A 108 -9.65 14.71 -20.02
CA GLY A 108 -10.72 14.79 -19.01
C GLY A 108 -11.04 13.48 -18.28
N GLY A 109 -10.50 12.34 -18.73
CA GLY A 109 -10.62 11.06 -18.00
C GLY A 109 -9.70 11.03 -16.78
N VAL A 110 -10.07 10.33 -15.71
CA VAL A 110 -9.24 10.21 -14.50
C VAL A 110 -7.85 9.67 -14.87
N ALA A 111 -6.79 10.40 -14.49
CA ALA A 111 -5.39 10.08 -14.76
C ALA A 111 -4.50 10.07 -13.52
N ALA A 112 -4.98 10.62 -12.40
CA ALA A 112 -4.42 10.35 -11.09
C ALA A 112 -5.53 10.26 -10.04
N MET A 113 -5.28 9.59 -8.94
CA MET A 113 -6.17 9.53 -7.80
C MET A 113 -5.37 9.41 -6.51
N ARG A 114 -5.94 9.97 -5.45
CA ARG A 114 -5.46 9.74 -4.09
C ARG A 114 -6.62 9.28 -3.23
N PHE A 115 -6.42 8.25 -2.42
CA PHE A 115 -7.43 7.81 -1.48
C PHE A 115 -6.82 7.42 -0.14
N LYS A 116 -7.62 7.56 0.92
CA LYS A 116 -7.25 7.26 2.29
C LYS A 116 -8.29 6.39 2.96
N ILE A 117 -7.81 5.49 3.78
CA ILE A 117 -8.62 4.74 4.74
C ILE A 117 -8.02 4.99 6.12
N CYS A 118 -8.83 5.53 7.02
CA CYS A 118 -8.36 6.01 8.31
C CYS A 118 -9.08 5.26 9.44
N GLY A 119 -8.31 4.60 10.30
CA GLY A 119 -8.78 4.10 11.58
C GLY A 119 -8.84 5.23 12.60
N VAL A 120 -10.02 5.43 13.19
CA VAL A 120 -10.31 6.56 14.07
C VAL A 120 -10.45 6.10 15.53
N VAL A 121 -9.84 6.85 16.45
CA VAL A 121 -10.03 6.70 17.91
C VAL A 121 -10.19 8.08 18.53
N ALA A 122 -11.25 8.27 19.31
CA ALA A 122 -11.63 9.53 19.94
C ALA A 122 -11.65 10.72 18.95
N GLY A 123 -12.18 10.48 17.75
CA GLY A 123 -12.26 11.49 16.67
C GLY A 123 -10.93 11.82 15.98
N ARG A 124 -9.85 11.07 16.24
CA ARG A 124 -8.54 11.27 15.61
C ARG A 124 -8.15 10.09 14.72
N GLU A 125 -7.61 10.39 13.54
CA GLU A 125 -7.00 9.38 12.66
C GLU A 125 -5.68 8.88 13.27
N VAL A 126 -5.68 7.64 13.77
CA VAL A 126 -4.51 7.04 14.45
C VAL A 126 -3.78 6.03 13.57
N LEU A 127 -4.47 5.41 12.62
CA LEU A 127 -3.90 4.50 11.64
C LEU A 127 -4.38 4.92 10.25
N VAL A 128 -3.48 5.16 9.31
CA VAL A 128 -3.83 5.66 7.99
C VAL A 128 -3.17 4.83 6.90
N ILE A 129 -3.97 4.37 5.94
CA ILE A 129 -3.50 3.80 4.68
C ILE A 129 -3.78 4.84 3.59
N ASP A 130 -2.74 5.31 2.90
CA ASP A 130 -2.79 6.43 1.94
C ASP A 130 -2.24 5.97 0.59
N HIS A 131 -3.04 6.02 -0.46
CA HIS A 131 -2.59 5.65 -1.80
C HIS A 131 -2.59 6.89 -2.67
N THR A 132 -1.47 7.15 -3.32
CA THR A 132 -1.34 8.18 -4.35
C THR A 132 -0.90 7.50 -5.64
N THR A 133 -1.81 7.38 -6.59
CA THR A 133 -1.60 6.68 -7.85
C THR A 133 -1.73 7.62 -9.03
N ARG A 134 -0.76 7.59 -9.93
CA ARG A 134 -0.72 8.43 -11.14
C ARG A 134 -0.51 7.56 -12.36
N LEU A 135 -0.92 8.05 -13.52
CA LEU A 135 -0.55 7.50 -14.84
C LEU A 135 0.53 8.34 -15.54
N ARG A 136 0.93 9.46 -14.91
CA ARG A 136 1.96 10.38 -15.39
C ARG A 136 2.57 11.11 -14.18
N GLY A 137 3.90 11.10 -14.08
CA GLY A 137 4.60 11.64 -12.90
C GLY A 137 4.48 13.15 -12.65
N ASP A 138 4.10 13.93 -13.66
CA ASP A 138 3.91 15.38 -13.55
C ASP A 138 2.54 15.78 -12.97
N LEU A 139 1.56 14.87 -12.93
CA LEU A 139 0.23 15.15 -12.37
C LEU A 139 0.29 15.29 -10.85
N ARG A 140 -0.32 16.34 -10.30
CA ARG A 140 -0.37 16.61 -8.86
C ARG A 140 1.01 16.57 -8.18
N PRO A 141 1.91 17.53 -8.52
CA PRO A 141 3.20 17.66 -7.85
C PRO A 141 3.05 18.04 -6.36
N ASP A 142 1.91 18.61 -5.98
CA ASP A 142 1.52 18.97 -4.61
C ASP A 142 1.15 17.75 -3.74
N TRP A 143 0.80 16.63 -4.35
CA TRP A 143 0.54 15.37 -3.64
C TRP A 143 1.83 14.69 -3.18
N PRO A 144 1.75 13.68 -2.28
CA PRO A 144 2.91 12.89 -1.87
C PRO A 144 3.73 12.39 -3.06
N GLN A 145 5.05 12.55 -2.95
CA GLN A 145 6.03 12.15 -3.96
C GLN A 145 6.82 10.91 -3.50
N PRO A 146 7.11 9.99 -4.43
CA PRO A 146 7.86 8.79 -4.11
C PRO A 146 9.33 9.12 -3.83
N ALA A 147 10.01 8.26 -3.08
CA ALA A 147 11.44 8.40 -2.79
C ALA A 147 12.35 7.82 -3.88
N GLN A 148 11.79 7.14 -4.87
CA GLN A 148 12.48 6.71 -6.09
C GLN A 148 11.61 7.00 -7.32
N GLU A 149 12.22 7.01 -8.49
CA GLU A 149 11.50 7.06 -9.76
C GLU A 149 10.51 5.89 -9.88
N GLY A 150 9.35 6.17 -10.50
CA GLY A 150 8.27 5.21 -10.70
C GLY A 150 7.40 5.01 -9.47
N GLY A 151 7.98 4.72 -8.30
CA GLY A 151 7.17 4.60 -7.09
C GLY A 151 7.88 4.05 -5.88
N SER A 152 7.34 4.35 -4.71
CA SER A 152 7.85 3.85 -3.42
C SER A 152 6.71 3.59 -2.44
N TYR A 153 7.01 2.83 -1.41
CA TYR A 153 6.17 2.71 -0.23
C TYR A 153 6.76 3.54 0.90
N ARG A 154 5.92 4.05 1.80
CA ARG A 154 6.38 4.85 2.94
C ARG A 154 5.66 4.44 4.22
N VAL A 155 6.40 4.26 5.30
CA VAL A 155 5.85 4.16 6.66
C VAL A 155 6.29 5.37 7.46
N GLU A 156 5.32 6.11 7.98
CA GLU A 156 5.51 7.26 8.85
C GLU A 156 4.90 6.95 10.22
N ILE A 157 5.69 7.16 11.27
CA ILE A 157 5.25 7.03 12.67
C ILE A 157 5.43 8.40 13.32
N THR A 158 4.33 8.99 13.76
CA THR A 158 4.34 10.13 14.67
C THR A 158 4.36 9.58 16.09
N GLY A 159 5.36 9.98 16.88
CA GLY A 159 5.62 9.42 18.19
C GLY A 159 6.96 9.87 18.77
N GLU A 160 7.49 9.10 19.72
CA GLU A 160 8.80 9.33 20.32
C GLU A 160 9.65 8.05 20.29
N PRO A 161 10.75 8.00 19.52
CA PRO A 161 11.02 8.92 18.41
C PRO A 161 9.98 8.77 17.30
N SER A 162 9.90 9.78 16.43
CA SER A 162 9.16 9.69 15.17
C SER A 162 10.04 9.08 14.07
N TYR A 163 9.43 8.36 13.13
CA TYR A 163 10.11 7.74 12.01
C TYR A 163 9.46 8.12 10.67
N ARG A 164 10.29 8.20 9.64
CA ARG A 164 9.87 8.09 8.25
C ARG A 164 10.78 7.09 7.56
N VAL A 165 10.19 6.05 6.98
CA VAL A 165 10.90 4.97 6.29
C VAL A 165 10.34 4.87 4.89
N ASP A 166 11.19 5.15 3.90
CA ASP A 166 10.89 4.95 2.49
C ASP A 166 11.41 3.57 2.06
N VAL A 167 10.54 2.78 1.45
CA VAL A 167 10.85 1.46 0.89
C VAL A 167 10.79 1.54 -0.62
N CYS A 168 11.91 1.20 -1.24
CA CYS A 168 12.19 1.42 -2.65
C CYS A 168 12.55 0.08 -3.32
N PRO A 169 11.55 -0.77 -3.69
CA PRO A 169 11.82 -2.03 -4.38
C PRO A 169 12.39 -1.79 -5.77
N SER A 170 13.46 -2.52 -6.10
CA SER A 170 14.05 -2.55 -7.44
C SER A 170 14.30 -3.98 -7.88
N SER A 171 14.45 -4.18 -9.19
CA SER A 171 14.64 -5.51 -9.79
C SER A 171 15.53 -5.41 -11.02
N ALA A 172 16.41 -6.39 -11.21
CA ALA A 172 17.15 -6.54 -12.46
C ALA A 172 16.29 -7.10 -13.61
N ARG A 173 15.05 -7.54 -13.32
CA ARG A 173 14.15 -8.20 -14.28
C ARG A 173 13.00 -7.31 -14.77
N GLY A 174 12.91 -6.09 -14.26
CA GLY A 174 11.81 -5.19 -14.56
C GLY A 174 11.90 -3.91 -13.73
N ASP A 175 10.88 -3.07 -13.87
CA ASP A 175 10.79 -1.78 -13.19
C ASP A 175 10.29 -1.89 -11.74
N HIS A 176 9.91 -0.76 -11.16
CA HIS A 176 9.37 -0.68 -9.81
C HIS A 176 8.06 -1.47 -9.64
N ASN A 177 7.18 -1.51 -10.66
CA ASN A 177 5.93 -2.28 -10.63
C ASN A 177 6.23 -3.78 -10.54
N TYR A 178 7.18 -4.26 -11.36
CA TYR A 178 7.68 -5.63 -11.25
C TYR A 178 8.24 -5.93 -9.85
N ALA A 179 9.08 -5.04 -9.32
CA ALA A 179 9.72 -5.22 -8.02
C ALA A 179 8.71 -5.23 -6.86
N ALA A 180 7.67 -4.38 -6.93
CA ALA A 180 6.56 -4.38 -5.99
C ALA A 180 5.78 -5.71 -6.03
N ILE A 181 5.41 -6.19 -7.22
CA ILE A 181 4.74 -7.49 -7.36
C ILE A 181 5.62 -8.63 -6.80
N ALA A 182 6.90 -8.64 -7.16
CA ALA A 182 7.85 -9.67 -6.73
C ALA A 182 8.02 -9.70 -5.20
N SER A 183 8.07 -8.54 -4.54
CA SER A 183 8.16 -8.47 -3.07
C SER A 183 6.88 -8.94 -2.39
N GLY A 184 5.71 -8.64 -2.96
CA GLY A 184 4.42 -9.21 -2.51
C GLY A 184 4.40 -10.74 -2.61
N ALA A 185 4.79 -11.29 -3.75
CA ALA A 185 4.87 -12.73 -3.97
C ALA A 185 5.89 -13.40 -3.04
N GLY A 186 7.08 -12.80 -2.89
CA GLY A 186 8.14 -13.29 -2.01
C GLY A 186 7.68 -13.41 -0.57
N ARG A 187 6.93 -12.43 -0.05
CA ARG A 187 6.32 -12.51 1.28
C ARG A 187 5.43 -13.75 1.44
N ILE A 188 4.53 -13.98 0.48
CA ILE A 188 3.58 -15.09 0.53
C ILE A 188 4.32 -16.42 0.53
N VAL A 189 5.29 -16.58 -0.38
CA VAL A 189 6.10 -17.81 -0.48
C VAL A 189 6.90 -18.05 0.78
N ASN A 190 7.55 -17.01 1.32
CA ASN A 190 8.40 -17.14 2.49
C ASN A 190 7.60 -17.47 3.76
N ALA A 191 6.32 -17.11 3.84
CA ALA A 191 5.45 -17.42 4.97
C ALA A 191 4.95 -18.88 4.98
N ILE A 192 5.08 -19.63 3.88
CA ILE A 192 4.54 -21.00 3.76
C ILE A 192 5.03 -21.93 4.90
N PRO A 193 6.32 -22.00 5.25
CA PRO A 193 6.79 -22.88 6.32
C PRO A 193 6.17 -22.52 7.68
N ASP A 194 6.03 -21.23 7.96
CA ASP A 194 5.45 -20.73 9.22
C ASP A 194 3.95 -21.06 9.31
N VAL A 195 3.22 -20.96 8.18
CA VAL A 195 1.81 -21.34 8.08
C VAL A 195 1.62 -22.86 8.26
N ILE A 196 2.48 -23.67 7.65
CA ILE A 196 2.44 -25.14 7.82
C ILE A 196 2.68 -25.55 9.28
N ALA A 197 3.58 -24.85 9.96
CA ALA A 197 3.91 -25.12 11.37
C ALA A 197 2.88 -24.57 12.37
N ALA A 198 2.02 -23.63 11.95
CA ALA A 198 1.02 -23.03 12.81
C ALA A 198 -0.13 -24.01 13.15
N PRO A 199 -0.77 -23.91 14.33
CA PRO A 199 -1.93 -24.75 14.62
C PRO A 199 -3.11 -24.42 13.67
N PRO A 200 -4.06 -25.35 13.48
CA PRO A 200 -5.23 -25.11 12.61
C PRO A 200 -6.02 -23.85 12.97
N GLY A 201 -6.65 -23.24 11.97
CA GLY A 201 -7.50 -22.05 12.11
C GLY A 201 -7.06 -20.87 11.25
N LEU A 202 -7.83 -19.78 11.28
CA LEU A 202 -7.45 -18.53 10.63
C LEU A 202 -6.28 -17.90 11.40
N ARG A 203 -5.19 -17.62 10.70
CA ARG A 203 -3.98 -17.00 11.24
C ARG A 203 -3.79 -15.62 10.63
N THR A 204 -3.26 -14.72 11.44
CA THR A 204 -2.84 -13.37 11.05
C THR A 204 -1.32 -13.24 11.16
N PRO A 205 -0.72 -12.18 10.61
CA PRO A 205 0.70 -11.90 10.83
C PRO A 205 1.09 -11.79 12.31
N LEU A 206 0.15 -11.50 13.22
CA LEU A 206 0.38 -11.44 14.66
C LEU A 206 0.51 -12.84 15.31
N ASP A 207 0.00 -13.88 14.64
CA ASP A 207 0.03 -15.27 15.14
C ASP A 207 1.22 -16.06 14.60
N LEU A 208 2.00 -15.47 13.69
CA LEU A 208 3.13 -16.09 13.01
C LEU A 208 4.44 -15.45 13.46
N PRO A 209 5.57 -16.18 13.43
CA PRO A 209 6.87 -15.59 13.72
C PRO A 209 7.23 -14.50 12.70
N PHE A 210 8.08 -13.55 13.13
CA PHE A 210 8.70 -12.61 12.20
C PHE A 210 9.57 -13.38 11.21
N ASN A 211 9.17 -13.39 9.94
CA ASN A 211 9.84 -14.18 8.93
C ASN A 211 11.24 -13.63 8.63
N THR A 212 12.27 -14.45 8.87
CA THR A 212 13.68 -14.06 8.70
C THR A 212 14.25 -14.43 7.33
N ALA A 213 13.40 -14.76 6.35
CA ALA A 213 13.77 -15.17 5.00
C ALA A 213 14.76 -16.36 4.98
N ARG A 214 14.54 -17.34 5.87
CA ARG A 214 15.39 -18.54 5.98
C ARG A 214 15.48 -19.26 4.64
N GLY A 215 16.71 -19.49 4.17
CA GLY A 215 16.97 -20.21 2.92
C GLY A 215 16.88 -19.35 1.65
N VAL A 216 16.58 -18.05 1.78
CA VAL A 216 16.52 -17.10 0.65
C VAL A 216 17.88 -16.41 0.41
N PHE A 217 18.74 -16.39 1.43
CA PHE A 217 20.08 -15.80 1.31
C PHE A 217 20.88 -16.54 0.22
N ALA A 218 21.34 -15.81 -0.79
CA ALA A 218 22.13 -16.40 -1.87
C ALA A 218 23.38 -17.07 -1.29
N THR A 219 23.52 -18.38 -1.47
CA THR A 219 24.72 -19.12 -1.10
C THR A 219 25.85 -18.80 -2.08
N ALA A 220 26.39 -17.57 -1.99
CA ALA A 220 27.64 -17.18 -2.61
C ALA A 220 28.82 -17.29 -1.62
N LEU A 221 28.55 -17.58 -0.36
CA LEU A 221 29.57 -17.91 0.64
C LEU A 221 29.72 -19.43 0.65
N ALA A 222 30.79 -19.92 0.03
CA ALA A 222 31.31 -21.23 0.40
C ALA A 222 31.49 -21.25 1.93
N ARG A 223 31.03 -22.31 2.57
CA ARG A 223 31.25 -22.52 4.01
C ARG A 223 32.73 -22.49 4.36
#